data_AF-A0A9R1P7R9-F1
#
_entry.id   AF-A0A9R1P7R9-F1
#
_cell.length_a   1.000
_cell.length_b   1.000
_cell.length_c   1.000
_cell.angle_alpha   90.00
_cell.angle_beta   90.00
_cell.angle_gamma   90.00
#
_symmetry.space_group_name_H-M   'P 1'
#
loop_
_entity.id
_entity.type
_entity.pdbx_description
1 polymer ?
#
loop_
_entity_poly.entity_id
_entity_poly.type
_entity_poly.pdbx_seq_one_letter_code
_entity_poly.pdbx_strand_id
1 'polypeptide(L)'
;MASLLILVCVCLVWIRKSRGKHQTKGPMNFAMIEQLDNSDGLYDENSKILWISFKDIVPATDGFSDSNVLGKGGFGIVYKGTLEGGKEVAVKRLTKCSDHGMGHFRNEVVLIAKLQHRNLVRLLGYCIHGAENLLIYEYLPNKSLDYFLFDDAKRFMLDWPTRFSIIKGVARGLVYLHHDSRMTIIHRDLKASNILLDAEMRPKISDFGMARIFGDNQQQANTRHFVGTYGYMSPEYAMEGIFWSSPTHIAMGSCYWRS
;
A
#
# COMPACT_ATOMS: atom_id res chain seq x y z
N MET A 1 51.77 -1.04 -39.41
CA MET A 1 50.49 -1.33 -40.10
C MET A 1 49.65 -2.36 -39.35
N ALA A 2 50.18 -3.54 -39.00
CA ALA A 2 49.42 -4.58 -38.28
C ALA A 2 48.92 -4.18 -36.88
N SER A 3 49.72 -3.42 -36.12
CA SER A 3 49.35 -2.94 -34.77
C SER A 3 48.18 -1.95 -34.77
N LEU A 4 48.06 -1.11 -35.80
CA LEU A 4 46.97 -0.15 -35.95
C LEU A 4 45.63 -0.86 -36.24
N LEU A 5 45.68 -1.92 -37.05
CA LEU A 5 44.50 -2.73 -37.40
C LEU A 5 43.93 -3.46 -36.18
N ILE A 6 44.80 -3.95 -35.28
CA ILE A 6 44.36 -4.63 -34.04
C ILE A 6 43.62 -3.64 -33.12
N LEU A 7 44.14 -2.42 -32.97
CA LEU A 7 43.52 -1.38 -32.14
C LEU A 7 42.15 -0.96 -32.70
N VAL A 8 42.02 -0.79 -34.01
CA VAL A 8 40.73 -0.49 -34.65
C VAL A 8 39.73 -1.64 -34.47
N CYS A 9 40.18 -2.90 -34.61
CA CYS A 9 39.32 -4.06 -34.37
C CYS A 9 38.86 -4.14 -32.91
N VAL A 10 39.73 -3.89 -31.94
CA VAL A 10 39.37 -3.85 -30.51
C VAL A 10 38.39 -2.72 -30.22
N CYS A 11 38.62 -1.52 -30.77
CA CYS A 11 37.70 -0.39 -30.63
C CYS A 11 36.33 -0.67 -31.27
N LEU A 12 36.28 -1.31 -32.44
CA LEU A 12 35.02 -1.67 -33.10
C LEU A 12 34.26 -2.77 -32.35
N VAL A 13 34.97 -3.74 -31.77
CA VAL A 13 34.38 -4.76 -30.88
C VAL A 13 33.87 -4.13 -29.59
N TRP A 14 34.61 -3.17 -29.01
CA TRP A 14 34.18 -2.42 -27.83
C TRP A 14 32.98 -1.53 -28.11
N ILE A 15 32.94 -0.83 -29.26
CA ILE A 15 31.79 0.00 -29.68
C ILE A 15 30.58 -0.90 -29.99
N ARG A 16 30.78 -2.07 -30.62
CA ARG A 16 29.70 -3.07 -30.82
C ARG A 16 29.20 -3.67 -29.51
N LYS A 17 30.08 -3.93 -28.54
CA LYS A 17 29.74 -4.45 -27.20
C LYS A 17 29.10 -3.39 -26.30
N SER A 18 29.50 -2.13 -26.45
CA SER A 18 28.94 -0.96 -25.75
C SER A 18 27.56 -0.57 -26.30
N ARG A 19 27.33 -0.74 -27.61
CA ARG A 19 26.02 -0.52 -28.25
C ARG A 19 24.99 -1.65 -27.98
N GLY A 20 25.37 -2.71 -27.25
CA GLY A 20 24.51 -3.86 -26.92
C GLY A 20 23.82 -3.81 -25.56
N LYS A 21 23.87 -2.70 -24.80
CA LYS A 21 23.16 -2.56 -23.52
C LYS A 21 22.44 -1.21 -23.35
N HIS A 22 21.76 -0.75 -24.39
CA HIS A 22 20.48 -0.07 -24.18
C HIS A 22 19.39 -1.14 -24.22
N GLN A 23 19.24 -1.86 -23.10
CA GLN A 23 17.98 -2.54 -22.84
C GLN A 23 16.94 -1.45 -22.63
N THR A 24 16.25 -1.07 -23.71
CA THR A 24 14.88 -0.59 -23.63
C THR A 24 14.10 -1.67 -22.89
N LYS A 25 13.92 -1.50 -21.57
CA LYS A 25 13.07 -2.34 -20.75
C LYS A 25 11.62 -2.14 -21.21
N GLY A 26 11.20 -2.91 -22.21
CA GLY A 26 9.79 -3.19 -22.49
C GLY A 26 9.12 -3.81 -21.25
N PRO A 27 7.82 -3.61 -21.06
CA PRO A 27 7.30 -2.97 -19.85
C PRO A 27 7.22 -3.94 -18.68
N MET A 28 7.66 -3.46 -17.51
CA MET A 28 7.39 -4.05 -16.19
C MET A 28 5.89 -4.41 -15.97
N ASN A 29 4.99 -3.83 -16.77
CA ASN A 29 3.57 -4.16 -16.82
C ASN A 29 3.30 -5.66 -17.06
N PHE A 30 4.02 -6.31 -17.99
CA PHE A 30 3.70 -7.70 -18.36
C PHE A 30 4.12 -8.69 -17.27
N ALA A 31 5.28 -8.50 -16.65
CA ALA A 31 5.77 -9.37 -15.58
C ALA A 31 4.98 -9.23 -14.26
N MET A 32 4.46 -8.02 -13.94
CA MET A 32 3.54 -7.87 -12.79
C MET A 32 2.19 -8.52 -13.06
N ILE A 33 1.66 -8.40 -14.29
CA ILE A 33 0.41 -9.05 -14.70
C ILE A 33 0.56 -10.57 -14.74
N GLU A 34 1.65 -11.11 -15.30
CA GLU A 34 1.95 -12.56 -15.29
C GLU A 34 2.10 -13.13 -13.87
N GLN A 35 2.56 -12.34 -12.89
CA GLN A 35 2.64 -12.79 -11.50
C GLN A 35 1.34 -12.61 -10.72
N LEU A 36 0.41 -11.78 -11.22
CA LEU A 36 -1.00 -11.81 -10.81
C LEU A 36 -1.71 -13.05 -11.41
N ASP A 37 -1.25 -13.52 -12.58
CA ASP A 37 -1.75 -14.68 -13.34
C ASP A 37 -1.31 -16.03 -12.77
N ASN A 38 -0.05 -16.15 -12.37
CA ASN A 38 0.51 -17.41 -11.88
C ASN A 38 0.18 -17.72 -10.40
N SER A 39 -0.55 -16.85 -9.68
CA SER A 39 -1.08 -17.19 -8.36
C SER A 39 -2.43 -17.88 -8.50
N ASP A 40 -2.41 -19.17 -8.83
CA ASP A 40 -3.50 -20.15 -8.75
C ASP A 40 -4.94 -19.60 -8.92
N GLY A 41 -5.39 -19.56 -10.17
CA GLY A 41 -6.73 -20.04 -10.54
C GLY A 41 -7.98 -19.28 -10.09
N LEU A 42 -7.94 -18.00 -9.75
CA LEU A 42 -9.16 -17.28 -9.35
C LEU A 42 -9.14 -15.79 -9.74
N TYR A 43 -9.25 -15.57 -11.03
CA TYR A 43 -9.65 -14.29 -11.62
C TYR A 43 -11.13 -14.05 -11.39
N ASP A 44 -11.44 -13.02 -10.61
CA ASP A 44 -12.73 -12.34 -10.74
C ASP A 44 -12.55 -11.29 -11.83
N GLU A 45 -13.17 -11.50 -13.00
CA GLU A 45 -13.11 -10.57 -14.15
C GLU A 45 -13.57 -9.15 -13.79
N ASN A 46 -14.32 -8.97 -12.68
CA ASN A 46 -14.82 -7.68 -12.23
C ASN A 46 -13.83 -6.83 -11.43
N SER A 47 -12.67 -7.37 -11.04
CA SER A 47 -11.73 -6.70 -10.12
C SER A 47 -10.41 -6.29 -10.79
N LYS A 48 -10.46 -5.89 -12.06
CA LYS A 48 -9.26 -5.41 -12.78
C LYS A 48 -8.89 -4.01 -12.26
N ILE A 49 -7.84 -3.90 -11.44
CA ILE A 49 -7.29 -2.58 -11.07
C ILE A 49 -6.89 -1.85 -12.35
N LEU A 50 -7.27 -0.58 -12.43
CA LEU A 50 -6.98 0.27 -13.58
C LEU A 50 -5.53 0.81 -13.51
N TRP A 51 -4.78 0.61 -14.58
CA TRP A 51 -3.56 1.40 -14.80
C TRP A 51 -3.98 2.82 -15.23
N ILE A 52 -3.49 3.83 -14.52
CA ILE A 52 -3.76 5.25 -14.80
C ILE A 52 -2.48 5.88 -15.32
N SER A 53 -2.57 6.64 -16.42
CA SER A 53 -1.41 7.26 -17.04
C SER A 53 -0.82 8.34 -16.13
N PHE A 54 0.51 8.40 -16.08
CA PHE A 54 1.20 9.48 -15.36
C PHE A 54 0.81 10.86 -15.88
N LYS A 55 0.50 10.97 -17.19
CA LYS A 55 0.04 12.21 -17.82
C LYS A 55 -1.30 12.71 -17.28
N ASP A 56 -2.12 11.82 -16.72
CA ASP A 56 -3.44 12.17 -16.18
C ASP A 56 -3.30 12.54 -14.68
N ILE A 57 -2.35 11.91 -13.98
CA ILE A 57 -2.14 12.13 -12.54
C ILE A 57 -1.43 13.46 -12.25
N VAL A 58 -0.47 13.85 -13.09
CA VAL A 58 0.26 15.11 -12.93
C VAL A 58 -0.69 16.32 -12.87
N PRO A 59 -1.58 16.56 -13.85
CA PRO A 59 -2.53 17.66 -13.76
C PRO A 59 -3.55 17.45 -12.63
N ALA A 60 -4.00 16.20 -12.39
CA ALA A 60 -4.94 15.92 -11.30
C ALA A 60 -4.42 16.31 -9.92
N THR A 61 -3.10 16.32 -9.72
CA THR A 61 -2.43 16.68 -8.45
C THR A 61 -1.79 18.07 -8.48
N ASP A 62 -2.06 18.86 -9.53
CA ASP A 62 -1.41 20.15 -9.77
C ASP A 62 0.12 20.06 -9.72
N GLY A 63 0.68 19.10 -10.46
CA GLY A 63 2.13 18.88 -10.51
C GLY A 63 2.73 18.31 -9.22
N PHE A 64 1.93 17.62 -8.40
CA PHE A 64 2.30 17.21 -7.04
C PHE A 64 2.63 18.41 -6.13
N SER A 65 1.82 19.47 -6.21
CA SER A 65 1.97 20.67 -5.38
C SER A 65 1.91 20.34 -3.89
N ASP A 66 2.75 21.01 -3.09
CA ASP A 66 2.74 20.91 -1.63
C ASP A 66 1.39 21.33 -1.02
N SER A 67 0.61 22.18 -1.71
CA SER A 67 -0.75 22.57 -1.28
C SER A 67 -1.74 21.41 -1.27
N ASN A 68 -1.45 20.36 -2.05
CA ASN A 68 -2.29 19.17 -2.14
C ASN A 68 -1.83 18.05 -1.20
N VAL A 69 -0.81 18.26 -0.36
CA VAL A 69 -0.33 17.20 0.53
C VAL A 69 -1.36 16.86 1.61
N LEU A 70 -1.74 15.59 1.67
CA LEU A 70 -2.59 15.01 2.71
C LEU A 70 -1.77 14.42 3.86
N GLY A 71 -0.58 13.89 3.56
CA GLY A 71 0.31 13.31 4.57
C GLY A 71 1.69 12.97 4.01
N LYS A 72 2.70 12.96 4.89
CA LYS A 72 4.10 12.56 4.60
C LYS A 72 4.51 11.47 5.58
N GLY A 73 5.08 10.36 5.10
CA GLY A 73 5.51 9.25 5.94
C GLY A 73 6.66 8.46 5.33
N GLY A 74 7.13 7.42 6.04
CA GLY A 74 8.28 6.60 5.61
C GLY A 74 8.06 5.85 4.29
N PHE A 75 6.81 5.68 3.87
CA PHE A 75 6.43 5.02 2.62
C PHE A 75 6.22 6.00 1.45
N GLY A 76 6.26 7.31 1.70
CA GLY A 76 6.08 8.32 0.66
C GLY A 76 5.19 9.48 1.05
N ILE A 77 4.74 10.21 0.04
CA ILE A 77 3.89 11.40 0.19
C ILE A 77 2.53 11.11 -0.45
N VAL A 78 1.45 11.47 0.24
CA VAL A 78 0.08 11.34 -0.25
C VAL A 78 -0.42 12.72 -0.64
N TYR A 79 -0.90 12.84 -1.88
CA TYR A 79 -1.47 14.06 -2.44
C TYR A 79 -2.97 13.88 -2.67
N LYS A 80 -3.74 14.94 -2.45
CA LYS A 80 -5.10 15.06 -2.98
C LYS A 80 -5.01 15.31 -4.47
N GLY A 81 -5.91 14.70 -5.23
CA GLY A 81 -6.08 15.05 -6.63
C GLY A 81 -7.52 14.89 -7.10
N THR A 82 -7.79 15.41 -8.29
CA THR A 82 -9.08 15.32 -8.94
C THR A 82 -8.87 14.80 -10.36
N LEU A 83 -9.28 13.55 -10.60
CA LEU A 83 -9.22 12.94 -11.94
C LEU A 83 -10.31 13.53 -12.85
N GLU A 84 -10.23 13.21 -14.15
CA GLU A 84 -11.27 13.54 -15.11
C GLU A 84 -12.67 13.11 -14.61
N GLY A 85 -13.67 13.94 -14.90
CA GLY A 85 -15.02 13.75 -14.38
C GLY A 85 -15.23 14.21 -12.93
N GLY A 86 -14.26 14.91 -12.33
CA GLY A 86 -14.41 15.53 -11.00
C GLY A 86 -14.22 14.56 -9.84
N LYS A 87 -13.68 13.36 -10.09
CA LYS A 87 -13.50 12.33 -9.07
C LYS A 87 -12.30 12.64 -8.18
N GLU A 88 -12.56 12.94 -6.91
CA GLU A 88 -11.51 13.14 -5.92
C GLU A 88 -10.79 11.82 -5.57
N VAL A 89 -9.47 11.88 -5.48
CA VAL A 89 -8.59 10.74 -5.20
C VAL A 89 -7.46 11.11 -4.25
N ALA A 90 -6.90 10.11 -3.59
CA ALA A 90 -5.65 10.22 -2.85
C ALA A 90 -4.53 9.49 -3.61
N VAL A 91 -3.50 10.22 -4.02
CA VAL A 91 -2.36 9.72 -4.80
C VAL A 91 -1.16 9.54 -3.86
N LYS A 92 -0.87 8.30 -3.49
CA LYS A 92 0.31 7.93 -2.70
C LYS A 92 1.50 7.75 -3.64
N ARG A 93 2.40 8.72 -3.64
CA ARG A 93 3.67 8.70 -4.35
C ARG A 93 4.74 8.07 -3.47
N LEU A 94 5.16 6.87 -3.81
CA LEU A 94 6.15 6.15 -3.02
C LEU A 94 7.55 6.70 -3.24
N THR A 95 8.32 6.84 -2.16
CA THR A 95 9.71 7.31 -2.22
C THR A 95 10.61 6.29 -2.92
N LYS A 96 11.45 6.76 -3.83
CA LYS A 96 12.56 5.98 -4.39
C LYS A 96 13.65 5.80 -3.33
N CYS A 97 13.52 4.86 -2.40
CA CYS A 97 14.69 4.40 -1.67
C CYS A 97 14.43 3.08 -0.92
N SER A 98 15.35 2.14 -1.12
CA SER A 98 15.46 0.78 -0.58
C SER A 98 14.68 -0.32 -1.32
N ASP A 99 15.29 -1.50 -1.37
CA ASP A 99 14.67 -2.75 -1.85
C ASP A 99 13.33 -3.06 -1.13
N HIS A 100 13.15 -2.51 0.07
CA HIS A 100 11.92 -2.63 0.86
C HIS A 100 10.76 -1.85 0.23
N GLY A 101 10.98 -0.66 -0.34
CA GLY A 101 9.93 0.18 -0.92
C GLY A 101 9.23 -0.46 -2.13
N MET A 102 9.99 -1.15 -2.98
CA MET A 102 9.44 -1.94 -4.10
C MET A 102 8.65 -3.15 -3.59
N GLY A 103 9.10 -3.78 -2.50
CA GLY A 103 8.37 -4.86 -1.83
C GLY A 103 7.02 -4.37 -1.27
N HIS A 104 7.00 -3.21 -0.62
CA HIS A 104 5.77 -2.60 -0.11
C HIS A 104 4.80 -2.22 -1.23
N PHE A 105 5.28 -1.59 -2.31
CA PHE A 105 4.46 -1.27 -3.48
C PHE A 105 3.80 -2.52 -4.06
N ARG A 106 4.62 -3.56 -4.33
CA ARG A 106 4.13 -4.81 -4.90
C ARG A 106 3.13 -5.51 -3.98
N ASN A 107 3.41 -5.56 -2.68
CA ASN A 107 2.49 -6.12 -1.70
C ASN A 107 1.17 -5.36 -1.70
N GLU A 108 1.25 -4.03 -1.64
CA GLU A 108 0.05 -3.18 -1.59
C GLU A 108 -0.79 -3.39 -2.84
N VAL A 109 -0.21 -3.31 -4.05
CA VAL A 109 -0.92 -3.59 -5.31
C VAL A 109 -1.53 -4.99 -5.29
N VAL A 110 -0.76 -6.06 -5.02
CA VAL A 110 -1.26 -7.44 -5.13
C VAL A 110 -2.34 -7.76 -4.10
N LEU A 111 -2.22 -7.25 -2.88
CA LEU A 111 -3.15 -7.53 -1.80
C LEU A 111 -4.40 -6.68 -1.93
N ILE A 112 -4.26 -5.36 -1.99
CA ILE A 112 -5.42 -4.46 -1.97
C ILE A 112 -6.25 -4.58 -3.26
N ALA A 113 -5.65 -5.01 -4.38
CA ALA A 113 -6.36 -5.39 -5.61
C ALA A 113 -7.52 -6.35 -5.37
N LYS A 114 -7.25 -7.35 -4.52
CA LYS A 114 -8.09 -8.51 -4.31
C LYS A 114 -9.07 -8.29 -3.17
N LEU A 115 -8.99 -7.14 -2.48
CA LEU A 115 -9.76 -6.83 -1.31
C LEU A 115 -10.80 -5.77 -1.62
N GLN A 116 -12.07 -6.14 -1.43
CA GLN A 116 -13.20 -5.25 -1.59
C GLN A 116 -14.11 -5.39 -0.39
N HIS A 117 -14.06 -4.39 0.49
CA HIS A 117 -14.90 -4.37 1.67
C HIS A 117 -15.15 -2.92 2.10
N ARG A 118 -16.35 -2.66 2.64
CA ARG A 118 -16.79 -1.29 3.02
C ARG A 118 -15.91 -0.63 4.08
N ASN A 119 -15.22 -1.44 4.91
CA ASN A 119 -14.32 -0.98 5.97
C ASN A 119 -12.83 -1.10 5.59
N LEU A 120 -12.52 -1.26 4.31
CA LEU A 120 -11.16 -1.19 3.78
C LEU A 120 -11.10 -0.04 2.77
N VAL A 121 -9.96 0.64 2.69
CA VAL A 121 -9.75 1.68 1.67
C VAL A 121 -9.62 1.02 0.30
N ARG A 122 -10.38 1.53 -0.67
CA ARG A 122 -10.37 1.02 -2.02
C ARG A 122 -9.23 1.62 -2.85
N LEU A 123 -8.37 0.76 -3.37
CA LEU A 123 -7.46 1.12 -4.45
C LEU A 123 -8.25 1.24 -5.76
N LEU A 124 -8.14 2.38 -6.41
CA LEU A 124 -8.79 2.68 -7.69
C LEU A 124 -7.88 2.35 -8.86
N GLY A 125 -6.58 2.54 -8.67
CA GLY A 125 -5.61 2.36 -9.74
C GLY A 125 -4.17 2.42 -9.26
N TYR A 126 -3.26 2.14 -10.18
CA TYR A 126 -1.82 2.33 -9.97
C TYR A 126 -1.19 2.97 -11.19
N CYS A 127 -0.01 3.58 -11.00
CA CYS A 127 0.81 4.09 -12.09
C CYS A 127 2.27 3.74 -11.85
N ILE A 128 2.91 3.20 -12.88
CA ILE A 128 4.36 2.98 -12.94
C ILE A 128 4.86 3.77 -14.14
N HIS A 129 5.72 4.76 -13.89
CA HIS A 129 6.28 5.60 -14.94
C HIS A 129 7.74 5.95 -14.67
N GLY A 130 8.65 5.36 -15.44
CA GLY A 130 10.09 5.50 -15.22
C GLY A 130 10.49 4.95 -13.86
N ALA A 131 10.70 5.83 -12.89
CA ALA A 131 10.99 5.47 -11.52
C ALA A 131 9.93 5.97 -10.52
N GLU A 132 8.80 6.50 -11.03
CA GLU A 132 7.63 6.84 -10.25
C GLU A 132 6.75 5.61 -10.05
N ASN A 133 6.41 5.32 -8.79
CA ASN A 133 5.43 4.31 -8.40
C ASN A 133 4.33 4.99 -7.60
N LEU A 134 3.11 5.01 -8.15
CA LEU A 134 1.97 5.71 -7.57
C LEU A 134 0.82 4.73 -7.33
N LEU A 135 0.16 4.90 -6.20
CA LEU A 135 -1.08 4.21 -5.84
C LEU A 135 -2.20 5.23 -5.72
N ILE A 136 -3.33 4.97 -6.37
CA ILE A 136 -4.47 5.89 -6.45
C ILE A 136 -5.60 5.28 -5.66
N TYR A 137 -5.97 5.90 -4.55
CA TYR A 137 -7.05 5.49 -3.66
C TYR A 137 -8.27 6.41 -3.78
N GLU A 138 -9.40 5.94 -3.27
CA GLU A 138 -10.51 6.83 -2.96
C GLU A 138 -10.06 7.92 -1.96
N TYR A 139 -10.53 9.15 -2.17
CA TYR A 139 -10.30 10.23 -1.23
C TYR A 139 -11.26 10.10 -0.03
N LEU A 140 -10.72 10.27 1.18
CA LEU A 140 -11.48 10.20 2.42
C LEU A 140 -11.36 11.56 3.15
N PRO A 141 -12.47 12.33 3.25
CA PRO A 141 -12.41 13.73 3.64
C PRO A 141 -12.11 13.93 5.13
N ASN A 142 -12.49 12.97 5.98
CA ASN A 142 -12.33 13.07 7.42
C ASN A 142 -10.95 12.59 7.91
N LYS A 143 -9.96 12.43 7.03
CA LYS A 143 -8.58 12.08 7.42
C LYS A 143 -8.52 10.78 8.25
N SER A 144 -7.48 10.61 9.05
CA SER A 144 -7.20 9.46 9.90
C SER A 144 -7.78 9.60 11.31
N LEU A 145 -7.96 8.49 12.02
CA LEU A 145 -8.53 8.47 13.37
C LEU A 145 -7.62 9.18 14.38
N ASP A 146 -6.30 9.08 14.22
CA ASP A 146 -5.32 9.76 15.08
C ASP A 146 -5.44 11.29 15.05
N TYR A 147 -5.85 11.86 13.91
CA TYR A 147 -6.15 13.29 13.75
C TYR A 147 -7.22 13.78 14.72
N PHE A 148 -8.17 12.93 15.10
CA PHE A 148 -9.19 13.25 16.10
C PHE A 148 -8.80 12.85 17.51
N LEU A 149 -8.07 11.74 17.67
CA LEU A 149 -7.73 11.21 19.00
C LEU A 149 -6.69 12.05 19.73
N PHE A 150 -5.73 12.63 19.00
CA PHE A 150 -4.59 13.33 19.60
C PHE A 150 -4.69 14.86 19.56
N ASP A 151 -5.82 15.38 19.08
CA ASP A 151 -6.12 16.81 19.14
C ASP A 151 -7.33 17.03 20.06
N ASP A 152 -7.10 17.74 21.17
CA ASP A 152 -8.11 17.92 22.22
C ASP A 152 -9.39 18.60 21.71
N ALA A 153 -9.29 19.55 20.78
CA ALA A 153 -10.46 20.21 20.21
C ALA A 153 -11.26 19.27 19.31
N LYS A 154 -10.57 18.36 18.61
CA LYS A 154 -11.20 17.40 17.69
C LYS A 154 -11.72 16.15 18.38
N ARG A 155 -11.17 15.81 19.54
CA ARG A 155 -11.57 14.64 20.34
C ARG A 155 -13.04 14.70 20.75
N PHE A 156 -13.59 15.90 20.92
CA PHE A 156 -15.01 16.12 21.21
C PHE A 156 -15.95 15.75 20.05
N MET A 157 -15.44 15.71 18.81
CA MET A 157 -16.22 15.23 17.65
C MET A 157 -16.38 13.71 17.63
N LEU A 158 -15.62 12.99 18.46
CA LEU A 158 -15.75 11.55 18.65
C LEU A 158 -16.52 11.26 19.95
N ASP A 159 -17.83 11.42 19.92
CA ASP A 159 -18.71 10.97 20.99
C ASP A 159 -18.68 9.43 21.11
N TRP A 160 -19.21 8.90 22.22
CA TRP A 160 -19.17 7.46 22.46
C TRP A 160 -19.88 6.62 21.37
N PRO A 161 -21.09 7.00 20.90
CA PRO A 161 -21.72 6.33 19.75
C PRO A 161 -20.84 6.29 18.50
N THR A 162 -20.19 7.40 18.13
CA THR A 162 -19.32 7.45 16.96
C THR A 162 -18.10 6.56 17.16
N ARG A 163 -17.45 6.62 18.34
CA ARG A 163 -16.35 5.72 18.68
C ARG A 163 -16.76 4.27 18.54
N PHE A 164 -17.87 3.87 19.14
CA PHE A 164 -18.38 2.50 19.07
C PHE A 164 -18.65 2.05 17.63
N SER A 165 -19.21 2.93 16.79
CA SER A 165 -19.39 2.67 15.36
C SER A 165 -18.05 2.42 14.66
N ILE A 166 -17.03 3.22 14.97
CA ILE A 166 -15.65 3.05 14.48
C ILE A 166 -15.07 1.70 14.95
N ILE A 167 -15.17 1.34 16.23
CA ILE A 167 -14.72 0.02 16.75
C ILE A 167 -15.32 -1.10 15.92
N LYS A 168 -16.65 -1.06 15.76
CA LYS A 168 -17.42 -2.10 15.07
C LYS A 168 -17.04 -2.20 13.61
N GLY A 169 -16.81 -1.07 12.93
CA GLY A 169 -16.38 -1.04 11.54
C GLY A 169 -14.96 -1.59 11.36
N VAL A 170 -14.02 -1.22 12.24
CA VAL A 170 -12.65 -1.78 12.21
C VAL A 170 -12.68 -3.29 12.46
N ALA A 171 -13.43 -3.75 13.46
CA ALA A 171 -13.57 -5.18 13.75
C ALA A 171 -14.12 -5.95 12.54
N ARG A 172 -15.13 -5.41 11.84
CA ARG A 172 -15.66 -6.00 10.59
C ARG A 172 -14.60 -6.07 9.50
N GLY A 173 -13.81 -5.00 9.31
CA GLY A 173 -12.70 -5.00 8.37
C GLY A 173 -11.66 -6.08 8.68
N LEU A 174 -11.33 -6.29 9.95
CA LEU A 174 -10.38 -7.33 10.39
C LEU A 174 -10.94 -8.74 10.23
N VAL A 175 -12.20 -8.98 10.59
CA VAL A 175 -12.86 -10.28 10.37
C VAL A 175 -12.85 -10.62 8.88
N TYR A 176 -13.14 -9.64 8.03
CA TYR A 176 -13.03 -9.84 6.59
C TYR A 176 -11.62 -10.26 6.17
N LEU A 177 -10.58 -9.55 6.62
CA LEU A 177 -9.19 -9.88 6.27
C LEU A 177 -8.76 -11.27 6.76
N HIS A 178 -9.24 -11.72 7.92
CA HIS A 178 -8.77 -12.97 8.54
C HIS A 178 -9.58 -14.20 8.15
N HIS A 179 -10.87 -14.02 7.83
CA HIS A 179 -11.80 -15.14 7.70
C HIS A 179 -12.63 -15.09 6.42
N ASP A 180 -13.19 -13.92 6.07
CA ASP A 180 -14.17 -13.84 4.97
C ASP A 180 -13.52 -13.54 3.61
N SER A 181 -12.26 -13.11 3.58
CA SER A 181 -11.50 -12.97 2.34
C SER A 181 -11.02 -14.32 1.84
N ARG A 182 -10.88 -14.44 0.52
CA ARG A 182 -10.43 -15.68 -0.15
C ARG A 182 -9.06 -16.20 0.28
N MET A 183 -8.26 -15.35 0.92
CA MET A 183 -6.99 -15.68 1.53
C MET A 183 -6.98 -15.05 2.91
N THR A 184 -6.37 -15.71 3.89
CA THR A 184 -6.15 -15.10 5.22
C THR A 184 -5.07 -14.03 5.09
N ILE A 185 -5.37 -12.78 5.44
CA ILE A 185 -4.46 -11.65 5.30
C ILE A 185 -4.24 -10.99 6.66
N ILE A 186 -2.99 -10.92 7.11
CA ILE A 186 -2.63 -10.18 8.33
C ILE A 186 -2.05 -8.82 7.94
N HIS A 187 -2.62 -7.74 8.45
CA HIS A 187 -2.22 -6.37 8.11
C HIS A 187 -0.83 -5.97 8.62
N ARG A 188 -0.47 -6.38 9.85
CA ARG A 188 0.82 -6.13 10.54
C ARG A 188 1.20 -4.68 10.88
N ASP A 189 0.39 -3.69 10.51
CA ASP A 189 0.61 -2.27 10.89
C ASP A 189 -0.71 -1.58 11.18
N LEU A 190 -1.57 -2.21 11.99
CA LEU A 190 -2.82 -1.60 12.39
C LEU A 190 -2.57 -0.58 13.51
N LYS A 191 -2.89 0.68 13.24
CA LYS A 191 -2.75 1.82 14.16
C LYS A 191 -3.77 2.90 13.81
N ALA A 192 -4.00 3.85 14.71
CA ALA A 192 -4.99 4.92 14.50
C ALA A 192 -4.73 5.77 13.24
N SER A 193 -3.46 6.00 12.87
CA SER A 193 -3.11 6.72 11.63
C SER A 193 -3.50 5.96 10.35
N ASN A 194 -3.68 4.64 10.45
CA ASN A 194 -4.03 3.76 9.33
C ASN A 194 -5.54 3.45 9.29
N ILE A 195 -6.33 4.03 10.20
CA ILE A 195 -7.79 4.02 10.14
C ILE A 195 -8.25 5.35 9.57
N LEU A 196 -8.64 5.39 8.30
CA LEU A 196 -9.18 6.58 7.66
C LEU A 196 -10.71 6.64 7.84
N LEU A 197 -11.28 7.85 7.82
CA LEU A 197 -12.71 8.07 8.00
C LEU A 197 -13.32 8.66 6.72
N ASP A 198 -14.40 8.04 6.25
CA ASP A 198 -15.19 8.58 5.13
C ASP A 198 -16.06 9.77 5.57
N ALA A 199 -16.83 10.34 4.64
CA ALA A 199 -17.68 11.51 4.87
C ALA A 199 -18.70 11.29 6.01
N GLU A 200 -19.13 10.05 6.25
CA GLU A 200 -20.08 9.67 7.29
C GLU A 200 -19.40 9.19 8.59
N MET A 201 -18.10 9.46 8.76
CA MET A 201 -17.30 9.03 9.92
C MET A 201 -17.19 7.50 10.05
N ARG A 202 -17.37 6.75 8.96
CA ARG A 202 -17.20 5.29 8.96
C ARG A 202 -15.72 4.94 8.72
N PRO A 203 -15.18 3.94 9.44
CA PRO A 203 -13.77 3.61 9.35
C PRO A 203 -13.45 2.77 8.11
N LYS A 204 -12.28 3.06 7.54
CA LYS A 204 -11.63 2.29 6.48
C LYS A 204 -10.17 2.03 6.83
N ILE A 205 -9.82 0.75 6.95
CA ILE A 205 -8.43 0.32 7.20
C ILE A 205 -7.61 0.56 5.92
N SER A 206 -6.42 1.12 6.09
CA SER A 206 -5.52 1.58 5.02
C SER A 206 -4.07 1.14 5.27
N ASP A 207 -3.21 1.33 4.27
CA ASP A 207 -1.77 1.05 4.31
C ASP A 207 -1.40 -0.44 4.42
N PHE A 208 -1.70 -1.18 3.35
CA PHE A 208 -1.42 -2.61 3.24
C PHE A 208 0.01 -2.94 2.80
N GLY A 209 0.91 -1.96 2.73
CA GLY A 209 2.30 -2.19 2.32
C GLY A 209 3.00 -3.25 3.16
N MET A 210 2.57 -3.43 4.41
CA MET A 210 3.12 -4.41 5.34
C MET A 210 2.29 -5.69 5.45
N ALA A 211 1.15 -5.80 4.79
CA ALA A 211 0.27 -6.96 4.92
C ALA A 211 0.89 -8.25 4.33
N ARG A 212 0.41 -9.41 4.78
CA ARG A 212 0.85 -10.73 4.27
C ARG A 212 -0.31 -11.70 4.15
N ILE A 213 -0.27 -12.51 3.09
CA ILE A 213 -1.12 -13.69 2.91
C ILE A 213 -0.57 -14.85 3.73
N PHE A 214 -1.48 -15.56 4.39
CA PHE A 214 -1.27 -16.86 5.01
C PHE A 214 -1.98 -17.92 4.18
N GLY A 215 -1.26 -19.01 3.90
CA GLY A 215 -1.89 -20.20 3.34
C GLY A 215 -2.66 -20.96 4.41
N ASP A 216 -3.68 -21.72 4.00
CA ASP A 216 -4.63 -22.41 4.89
C ASP A 216 -3.97 -23.37 5.91
N ASN A 217 -2.73 -23.80 5.67
CA ASN A 217 -1.95 -24.69 6.55
C ASN A 217 -0.91 -23.97 7.42
N GLN A 218 -0.84 -22.64 7.41
CA GLN A 218 0.06 -21.87 8.26
C GLN A 218 -0.74 -21.13 9.33
N GLN A 219 -0.77 -21.67 10.56
CA GLN A 219 -1.28 -20.93 11.73
C GLN A 219 -0.25 -19.94 12.31
N GLN A 220 1.00 -20.05 11.88
CA GLN A 220 2.13 -19.27 12.35
C GLN A 220 3.07 -19.00 11.17
N ALA A 221 3.47 -17.75 10.98
CA ALA A 221 4.57 -17.41 10.08
C ALA A 221 5.70 -16.81 10.91
N ASN A 222 6.84 -17.48 10.93
CA ASN A 222 8.04 -16.95 11.56
C ASN A 222 8.71 -15.98 10.59
N THR A 223 8.68 -14.67 10.87
CA THR A 223 9.39 -13.69 10.05
C THR A 223 10.71 -13.33 10.70
N ARG A 224 11.84 -13.62 10.04
CA ARG A 224 13.19 -13.13 10.41
C ARG A 224 13.33 -11.59 10.46
N HIS A 225 12.28 -10.85 10.09
CA HIS A 225 12.24 -9.39 10.08
C HIS A 225 11.03 -8.89 10.87
N PHE A 226 11.28 -8.24 12.00
CA PHE A 226 10.29 -7.54 12.82
C PHE A 226 9.81 -6.29 12.10
N VAL A 227 8.52 -6.16 11.85
CA VAL A 227 7.94 -5.05 11.11
C VAL A 227 6.60 -4.60 11.70
N GLY A 228 6.42 -3.30 11.92
CA GLY A 228 5.18 -2.69 12.43
C GLY A 228 5.51 -1.46 13.28
N THR A 229 4.50 -0.81 13.84
CA THR A 229 4.70 0.38 14.69
C THR A 229 4.85 0.00 16.16
N TYR A 230 5.99 0.37 16.77
CA TYR A 230 6.25 0.20 18.20
C TYR A 230 5.12 0.80 19.05
N GLY A 231 4.67 0.07 20.07
CA GLY A 231 3.51 0.43 20.91
C GLY A 231 2.17 -0.13 20.43
N TYR A 232 2.07 -0.59 19.18
CA TYR A 232 0.89 -1.27 18.63
C TYR A 232 1.11 -2.77 18.36
N MET A 233 2.37 -3.23 18.44
CA MET A 233 2.71 -4.64 18.33
C MET A 233 2.25 -5.41 19.57
N SER A 234 1.77 -6.64 19.38
CA SER A 234 1.58 -7.56 20.50
C SER A 234 2.94 -7.99 21.08
N PRO A 235 3.04 -8.28 22.39
CA PRO A 235 4.29 -8.63 23.05
C PRO A 235 5.01 -9.82 22.39
N GLU A 236 4.26 -10.85 22.00
CA GLU A 236 4.78 -12.04 21.32
C GLU A 236 5.36 -11.74 19.94
N TYR A 237 4.79 -10.77 19.20
CA TYR A 237 5.35 -10.33 17.93
C TYR A 237 6.64 -9.52 18.14
N ALA A 238 6.66 -8.64 19.15
CA ALA A 238 7.81 -7.80 19.47
C ALA A 238 9.01 -8.62 20.01
N MET A 239 8.75 -9.72 20.72
CA MET A 239 9.78 -10.54 21.34
C MET A 239 10.24 -11.70 20.47
N GLU A 240 9.32 -12.37 19.77
CA GLU A 240 9.60 -13.65 19.10
C GLU A 240 9.39 -13.59 17.57
N GLY A 241 8.85 -12.49 17.04
CA GLY A 241 8.56 -12.34 15.60
C GLY A 241 7.38 -13.19 15.15
N ILE A 242 6.58 -13.68 16.12
CA ILE A 242 5.44 -14.57 15.94
C ILE A 242 4.16 -13.76 15.89
N PHE A 243 3.30 -14.05 14.92
CA PHE A 243 1.99 -13.44 14.80
C PHE A 243 0.97 -14.49 14.38
N TRP A 244 -0.25 -14.34 14.91
CA TRP A 244 -1.31 -15.33 14.84
C TRP A 244 -2.44 -14.85 13.93
N SER A 245 -3.10 -15.78 13.23
CA SER A 245 -4.30 -15.51 12.44
C SER A 245 -5.57 -15.29 13.27
N SER A 246 -5.51 -15.50 14.59
CA SER A 246 -6.67 -15.39 15.46
C SER A 246 -7.02 -13.92 15.79
N PRO A 247 -8.31 -13.51 15.66
CA PRO A 247 -8.77 -12.16 16.01
C PRO A 247 -8.64 -11.83 17.51
N THR A 248 -8.34 -12.82 18.37
CA THR A 248 -8.23 -12.62 19.82
C THR A 248 -6.93 -11.96 20.29
N HIS A 249 -5.88 -11.90 19.45
CA HIS A 249 -4.55 -11.42 19.87
C HIS A 249 -4.06 -10.15 19.16
N ILE A 250 -4.84 -9.59 18.23
CA ILE A 250 -4.41 -8.41 17.45
C ILE A 250 -4.88 -7.13 18.13
N ALA A 251 -3.92 -6.41 18.75
CA ALA A 251 -3.84 -4.96 18.91
C ALA A 251 -5.10 -4.14 19.25
N MET A 252 -6.15 -4.75 19.82
CA MET A 252 -7.28 -4.02 20.40
C MET A 252 -6.95 -3.43 21.78
N GLY A 253 -5.73 -3.64 22.29
CA GLY A 253 -5.25 -2.99 23.52
C GLY A 253 -4.75 -1.57 23.29
N SER A 254 -3.86 -1.36 22.32
CA SER A 254 -3.12 -0.08 22.23
C SER A 254 -3.91 1.08 21.64
N CYS A 255 -4.93 0.82 20.81
CA CYS A 255 -5.84 1.86 20.33
C CYS A 255 -6.84 2.33 21.40
N TYR A 256 -6.99 1.62 22.52
CA TYR A 256 -8.10 1.83 23.46
C TYR A 256 -7.70 2.34 24.86
N TRP A 257 -6.44 2.18 25.29
CA TRP A 257 -6.05 2.42 26.69
C TRP A 257 -5.18 3.68 26.93
N ARG A 258 -5.47 4.78 26.26
CA ARG A 258 -5.12 6.13 26.78
C ARG A 258 -6.37 6.99 26.93
N SER A 259 -7.23 6.55 27.84
CA SER A 259 -8.19 7.40 28.55
C SER A 259 -7.85 7.32 30.02
#